data_AF-A0A7V3JTH3-F1
#
_entry.id   AF-A0A7V3JTH3-F1
#
_cell.length_a   1.000
_cell.length_b   1.000
_cell.length_c   1.000
_cell.angle_alpha   90.00
_cell.angle_beta   90.00
_cell.angle_gamma   90.00
#
_symmetry.space_group_name_H-M   'P 1'
#
loop_
_entity.id
_entity.type
_entity.pdbx_description
1 polymer ?
#
loop_
_entity_poly.entity_id
_entity_poly.type
_entity_poly.pdbx_seq_one_letter_code
_entity_poly.pdbx_strand_id
1 'polypeptide(L)' 'MDKTFTELIKEAFRNKKRLTLQELYQYVIEHKEELEKFPFDHQHRVRATVYTLKNKGIIKRIGKSEYEYVSN' A
#
# COMPACT_ATOMS: atom_id res chain seq x y z
N MET A 1 2.22 17.89 5.85
CA MET A 1 0.91 17.22 6.00
C MET A 1 1.19 15.73 5.95
N ASP A 2 0.95 15.00 7.05
CA ASP A 2 1.19 13.55 7.08
C ASP A 2 0.22 12.83 6.16
N LYS A 3 0.76 12.12 5.15
CA LYS A 3 -0.06 11.27 4.28
C LYS A 3 -0.46 10.01 5.04
N THR A 4 -1.73 9.64 4.97
CA THR A 4 -2.20 8.38 5.57
C THR A 4 -1.68 7.19 4.77
N PHE A 5 -1.63 6.00 5.39
CA PHE A 5 -1.28 4.75 4.69
C PHE A 5 -2.17 4.50 3.46
N THR A 6 -3.44 4.88 3.53
CA THR A 6 -4.38 4.75 2.41
C THR A 6 -3.97 5.63 1.24
N GLU A 7 -3.62 6.89 1.50
CA GLU A 7 -3.20 7.82 0.45
C GLU A 7 -1.86 7.42 -0.17
N LEU A 8 -0.90 6.99 0.65
CA LEU A 8 0.39 6.48 0.15
C LEU A 8 0.22 5.25 -0.75
N ILE A 9 -0.63 4.30 -0.35
CA ILE A 9 -0.85 3.08 -1.16
C ILE A 9 -1.59 3.43 -2.46
N LYS A 10 -2.59 4.32 -2.44
CA LYS A 10 -3.24 4.80 -3.68
C LYS A 10 -2.26 5.53 -4.59
N GLU A 11 -1.38 6.36 -4.03
CA GLU A 11 -0.33 7.06 -4.78
C GLU A 11 0.67 6.08 -5.41
N ALA A 12 1.09 5.05 -4.67
CA ALA A 12 1.91 3.98 -5.21
C ALA A 12 1.25 3.35 -6.45
N PHE A 13 -0.05 3.01 -6.36
CA PHE A 13 -0.81 2.45 -7.48
C PHE A 13 -1.03 3.42 -8.65
N ARG A 14 -1.08 4.73 -8.39
CA ARG A 14 -1.11 5.76 -9.44
C ARG A 14 0.21 5.83 -10.21
N ASN A 15 1.34 5.66 -9.52
CA ASN A 15 2.67 5.63 -10.14
C ASN A 15 2.94 4.31 -10.87
N LYS A 16 2.45 3.19 -10.33
CA LYS A 16 2.61 1.87 -10.92
C LYS A 16 1.32 1.06 -10.77
N LYS A 17 0.66 0.78 -11.90
CA LYS A 17 -0.64 0.08 -11.95
C LYS A 17 -0.65 -1.28 -11.24
N ARG A 18 0.50 -1.98 -11.22
CA ARG A 18 0.68 -3.30 -10.60
C ARG A 18 1.80 -3.27 -9.59
N LEU A 19 1.51 -3.68 -8.37
CA LEU A 19 2.47 -3.68 -7.27
C LEU A 19 2.34 -4.96 -6.45
N THR A 20 3.49 -5.46 -6.04
CA THR A 20 3.60 -6.48 -5.00
C THR A 20 3.43 -5.84 -3.62
N LEU A 21 3.06 -6.67 -2.64
CA LEU A 21 2.97 -6.26 -1.24
C LEU A 21 4.32 -5.75 -0.71
N GLN A 22 5.43 -6.32 -1.20
CA GLN A 22 6.77 -5.89 -0.83
C GLN A 22 7.09 -4.49 -1.36
N GLU A 23 6.75 -4.19 -2.61
CA GLU A 23 6.92 -2.84 -3.17
C GLU A 23 6.06 -1.80 -2.44
N LEU A 24 4.85 -2.18 -2.01
CA LEU A 24 4.02 -1.30 -1.18
C LEU A 24 4.64 -1.01 0.19
N TYR A 25 5.30 -1.99 0.81
CA TYR A 25 6.05 -1.74 2.05
C TYR A 25 7.18 -0.75 1.81
N GLN A 26 7.98 -0.98 0.76
CA GLN A 26 9.12 -0.13 0.44
C GLN A 26 8.68 1.31 0.16
N TYR A 27 7.64 1.48 -0.67
CA TYR A 27 7.10 2.79 -0.99
C TYR A 27 6.62 3.55 0.26
N VAL A 28 5.92 2.86 1.16
CA VAL A 28 5.42 3.48 2.40
C VAL A 28 6.56 3.87 3.33
N ILE A 29 7.62 3.04 3.44
CA ILE A 29 8.83 3.32 4.21
C ILE A 29 9.53 4.58 3.69
N GLU A 30 9.71 4.69 2.38
CA GLU A 30 10.39 5.83 1.75
C GLU A 30 9.65 7.16 1.91
N HIS A 31 8.32 7.13 2.04
CA HIS A 31 7.48 8.32 2.02
C HIS A 31 6.91 8.70 3.40
N LYS A 32 7.37 8.04 4.48
CA LYS A 32 6.92 8.35 5.83
C LYS A 32 8.08 8.27 6.83
N GLU A 33 8.58 9.43 7.22
CA GLU A 33 9.74 9.61 8.11
C GLU A 33 9.51 9.02 9.51
N GLU A 34 8.27 8.99 10.00
CA GLU A 34 7.95 8.42 11.32
C GLU A 34 8.22 6.92 11.45
N LEU A 35 8.47 6.22 10.33
CA LEU A 35 8.56 4.77 10.30
C LEU A 35 9.88 4.21 10.82
N GLU A 36 10.91 5.05 10.97
CA GLU A 36 12.18 4.66 11.58
C GLU A 36 12.02 4.23 13.05
N LYS A 37 10.95 4.67 13.73
CA LYS A 37 10.74 4.41 15.16
C LYS A 37 10.04 3.06 15.45
N PHE A 38 9.24 2.50 14.54
CA PHE A 38 8.40 1.29 14.82
C PHE A 38 8.16 0.34 13.63
N PRO A 39 9.20 -0.27 13.03
CA PRO A 39 9.14 -0.98 11.75
C PRO A 39 8.08 -2.11 11.65
N PHE A 40 7.81 -2.83 12.74
CA PHE A 40 6.88 -3.97 12.74
C PHE A 40 5.40 -3.58 12.62
N ASP A 41 4.98 -2.44 13.19
CA ASP A 41 3.59 -1.97 13.15
C ASP A 41 3.18 -1.57 11.71
N HIS A 42 4.16 -1.15 10.92
CA HIS A 42 3.91 -0.57 9.59
C HIS A 42 3.53 -1.61 8.55
N GLN A 43 4.17 -2.78 8.57
CA GLN A 43 3.78 -3.88 7.68
C GLN A 43 2.36 -4.36 7.97
N HIS A 44 1.96 -4.40 9.24
CA HIS A 44 0.60 -4.78 9.62
C HIS A 44 -0.41 -3.75 9.08
N ARG A 45 -0.14 -2.46 9.26
CA ARG A 45 -0.99 -1.37 8.75
C ARG A 45 -1.09 -1.35 7.22
N VAL A 46 0.01 -1.60 6.50
CA VAL A 46 0.00 -1.73 5.04
C VAL A 46 -0.87 -2.92 4.61
N ARG A 47 -0.72 -4.10 5.23
CA ARG A 47 -1.57 -5.27 4.94
C ARG A 47 -3.05 -4.98 5.19
N ALA A 48 -3.38 -4.38 6.33
CA ALA A 48 -4.75 -4.02 6.68
C ALA A 48 -5.35 -3.04 5.66
N THR A 49 -4.54 -2.06 5.22
CA THR A 49 -4.97 -1.08 4.21
C THR A 49 -5.16 -1.72 2.84
N VAL A 50 -4.22 -2.55 2.38
CA VAL A 50 -4.34 -3.32 1.12
C VAL A 50 -5.59 -4.21 1.16
N TYR A 51 -5.83 -4.91 2.25
CA TYR A 51 -7.03 -5.74 2.42
C TYR A 51 -8.31 -4.90 2.34
N THR A 52 -8.33 -3.73 2.99
CA THR A 52 -9.46 -2.80 2.93
C THR A 52 -9.71 -2.28 1.51
N LEU A 53 -8.67 -1.85 0.80
CA LEU A 53 -8.78 -1.38 -0.58
C LEU A 53 -9.24 -2.48 -1.53
N LYS A 54 -8.77 -3.72 -1.31
CA LYS A 54 -9.21 -4.90 -2.05
C LYS A 54 -10.70 -5.17 -1.83
N ASN A 55 -11.15 -5.15 -0.58
CA ASN A 55 -12.56 -5.39 -0.25
C ASN A 55 -13.48 -4.28 -0.77
N LYS A 56 -12.97 -3.04 -0.91
CA LYS A 56 -13.68 -1.93 -1.55
C LYS A 56 -13.69 -1.99 -3.08
N GLY A 57 -13.04 -2.99 -3.69
CA GLY A 57 -12.95 -3.13 -5.14
C GLY A 57 -12.03 -2.12 -5.84
N ILE A 58 -11.26 -1.34 -5.07
CA ILE A 58 -10.34 -0.30 -5.61
C ILE A 58 -9.12 -0.98 -6.26
N ILE A 59 -8.66 -2.07 -5.66
CA ILE A 59 -7.59 -2.92 -6.18
C ILE A 59 -8.08 -4.37 -6.22
N LYS A 60 -7.48 -5.20 -7.07
CA LYS A 60 -7.72 -6.65 -7.09
C LYS A 60 -6.41 -7.40 -6.95
N ARG A 61 -6.47 -8.60 -6.36
CA ARG A 61 -5.32 -9.49 -6.29
C ARG A 61 -5.17 -10.22 -7.63
N ILE A 62 -3.97 -10.17 -8.22
CA ILE A 62 -3.66 -10.80 -9.51
C ILE A 62 -2.62 -11.93 -9.41
N GLY A 63 -1.98 -12.09 -8.24
CA GLY A 63 -0.97 -13.12 -8.04
C GLY A 63 -0.67 -13.38 -6.55
N LYS A 64 0.43 -14.09 -6.29
CA LYS A 64 0.92 -14.29 -4.92
C LYS A 64 1.47 -12.96 -4.40
N SER A 65 0.71 -12.34 -3.49
CA SER A 65 1.05 -11.02 -2.93
C SER A 65 1.14 -9.89 -3.97
N GLU A 66 0.48 -10.02 -5.11
CA GLU A 66 0.47 -9.03 -6.19
C GLU A 66 -0.93 -8.48 -6.42
N TYR A 67 -1.01 -7.17 -6.64
CA TYR A 67 -2.25 -6.42 -6.73
C TYR A 67 -2.22 -5.47 -7.93
N GLU A 68 -3.39 -5.24 -8.52
CA GLU A 68 -3.60 -4.30 -9.63
C GLU A 68 -4.64 -3.25 -9.25
N TYR A 69 -4.39 -1.99 -9.60
CA TYR A 69 -5.37 -0.91 -9.46
C TYR A 69 -6.51 -1.07 -10.47
N VAL A 70 -7.74 -1.04 -9.97
CA VAL A 70 -8.97 -1.29 -10.75
C VAL A 70 -9.80 -0.02 -10.92
N SER A 71 -9.64 0.97 -10.04
CA SER A 71 -10.52 2.14 -10.09
C SER A 71 -10.29 2.96 -11.36
N ASN A 72 -11.37 3.03 -12.15
CA ASN A 72 -11.62 4.06 -13.17
C ASN A 72 -11.48 5.47 -12.60
#